data_AF-A0AAV4MZU5-F1
#
_entry.id   AF-A0AAV4MZU5-F1
#
_cell.length_a   1.000
_cell.length_b   1.000
_cell.length_c   1.000
_cell.angle_alpha   90.00
_cell.angle_beta   90.00
_cell.angle_gamma   90.00
#
_symmetry.space_group_name_H-M   'P 1'
#
loop_
_entity.id
_entity.type
_entity.pdbx_description
1 polymer ?
#
loop_
_entity_poly.entity_id
_entity_poly.type
_entity_poly.pdbx_seq_one_letter_code
_entity_poly.pdbx_strand_id
1 'polypeptide(L)'
;MGVPAFFRWLSRKYPSIVAHCNEERPKIVNGEKIPVDTSQPNPNDVEFDNLYLDMNGIIHPCCHPENKAPRAKMNQQRSRRFRASKETTEKVDLISQLRQELMIKGINLPPEKPKEDHFDSNCITPGTPFMDRLAKCLHYYIHDRLNSDPGWRNIEVILSDANVPGEGEHKIMDFIRRQRSNPEHDANTRHCLCGADADLIMLGLATHEPNFTIIREEFKPNQPRPCELCGQIGHEMKECTGAAKEKQGEFDELTKPIEIDVEFIFIRLNVLREYLAKELVMENLPFEFDLERVIDDWVFMCFFVGNDFLPHLPSLEIREGAIDRLVELYKKAVYKTGGYVTKSGHVELSRVQLIMTDLGDVEDEIFKRRQEK
;
A
#
# COMPACT_ATOMS: atom_id res chain seq x y z
N MET A 1 5.45 -14.05 -1.47
CA MET A 1 4.08 -13.65 -1.13
C MET A 1 4.12 -12.36 -0.33
N GLY A 2 3.23 -11.41 -0.61
CA GLY A 2 3.20 -10.11 0.04
C GLY A 2 2.16 -9.20 -0.59
N VAL A 3 1.91 -8.06 0.05
CA VAL A 3 1.00 -6.99 -0.37
C VAL A 3 0.97 -6.74 -1.90
N PRO A 4 2.11 -6.65 -2.63
CA PRO A 4 2.09 -6.46 -4.08
C PRO A 4 1.57 -7.66 -4.89
N ALA A 5 1.74 -8.88 -4.38
CA ALA A 5 1.25 -10.09 -5.02
C ALA A 5 -0.28 -10.22 -4.88
N PHE A 6 -0.82 -9.84 -3.71
CA PHE A 6 -2.26 -9.82 -3.49
C PHE A 6 -2.95 -8.79 -4.38
N PHE A 7 -2.49 -7.54 -4.37
CA PHE A 7 -3.06 -6.50 -5.22
C PHE A 7 -3.00 -6.88 -6.71
N ARG A 8 -1.88 -7.45 -7.18
CA ARG A 8 -1.73 -7.91 -8.56
C ARG A 8 -2.69 -9.05 -8.91
N TRP A 9 -2.94 -9.98 -8.00
CA TRP A 9 -3.92 -11.03 -8.22
C TRP A 9 -5.33 -10.43 -8.29
N LEU A 10 -5.66 -9.54 -7.35
CA LEU A 10 -6.96 -8.89 -7.26
C LEU A 10 -7.27 -8.04 -8.50
N SER A 11 -6.34 -7.22 -8.96
CA SER A 11 -6.51 -6.37 -10.14
C SER A 11 -6.59 -7.16 -11.45
N ARG A 12 -5.98 -8.35 -11.51
CA ARG A 12 -6.13 -9.25 -12.66
C ARG A 12 -7.47 -9.97 -12.66
N LYS A 13 -7.93 -10.41 -11.48
CA LYS A 13 -9.18 -11.15 -11.34
C LYS A 13 -10.41 -10.24 -11.46
N TYR A 14 -10.34 -9.05 -10.89
CA TYR A 14 -11.42 -8.07 -10.85
C TYR A 14 -10.95 -6.74 -11.45
N PRO A 15 -10.73 -6.66 -12.78
CA PRO A 15 -10.10 -5.50 -13.40
C PRO A 15 -10.88 -4.19 -13.20
N SER A 16 -12.21 -4.25 -13.14
CA SER A 16 -13.05 -3.06 -13.00
C SER A 16 -12.99 -2.40 -11.62
N ILE A 17 -12.33 -3.00 -10.62
CA ILE A 17 -12.11 -2.32 -9.33
C ILE A 17 -11.11 -1.18 -9.46
N VAL A 18 -10.23 -1.22 -10.47
CA VAL A 18 -9.20 -0.20 -10.71
C VAL A 18 -9.73 0.86 -11.67
N ALA A 19 -9.56 2.13 -11.31
CA ALA A 19 -9.82 3.27 -12.18
C ALA A 19 -8.65 4.25 -12.09
N HIS A 20 -8.25 4.88 -13.20
CA HIS A 20 -7.24 5.93 -13.15
C HIS A 20 -7.81 7.22 -12.53
N CYS A 21 -6.99 7.93 -11.78
CA CYS A 21 -7.33 9.23 -11.24
C CYS A 21 -7.09 10.30 -12.31
N ASN A 22 -8.14 11.07 -12.63
CA ASN A 22 -8.04 12.28 -13.42
C ASN A 22 -7.55 13.41 -12.52
N GLU A 23 -6.35 13.92 -12.80
CA GLU A 23 -5.75 15.02 -12.05
C GLU A 23 -5.66 16.27 -12.92
N GLU A 24 -6.27 17.36 -12.46
CA GLU A 24 -6.01 18.66 -13.03
C GLU A 24 -4.64 19.16 -12.60
N ARG A 25 -3.86 19.68 -13.55
CA ARG A 25 -2.54 20.25 -13.28
C ARG A 25 -2.58 21.78 -13.36
N PRO A 26 -1.76 22.49 -12.55
CA PRO A 26 -1.63 23.93 -12.65
C PRO A 26 -1.28 24.36 -14.08
N LYS A 27 -2.01 25.35 -14.60
CA LYS A 27 -1.82 25.85 -15.97
C LYS A 27 -0.83 27.01 -15.96
N ILE A 28 0.04 27.09 -16.95
CA ILE A 28 0.89 28.26 -17.15
C ILE A 28 0.22 29.15 -18.19
N VAL A 29 -0.18 30.35 -17.80
CA VAL A 29 -0.79 31.34 -18.69
C VAL A 29 0.03 32.61 -18.59
N ASN A 30 0.57 33.09 -19.72
CA ASN A 30 1.42 34.29 -19.80
C ASN A 30 2.64 34.28 -18.84
N GLY A 31 3.19 33.11 -18.54
CA GLY A 31 4.33 32.94 -17.62
C GLY A 31 3.95 32.88 -16.14
N GLU A 32 2.68 33.06 -15.78
CA GLU A 32 2.17 32.88 -14.43
C GLU A 32 1.57 31.48 -14.25
N LYS A 33 1.90 30.84 -13.12
CA LYS A 33 1.36 29.54 -12.74
C LYS A 33 0.01 29.74 -12.06
N ILE A 34 -1.06 29.41 -12.77
CA ILE A 34 -2.42 29.39 -12.24
C ILE A 34 -2.62 28.07 -11.48
N PRO A 35 -2.87 28.11 -10.16
CA PRO A 35 -3.13 26.90 -9.37
C PRO A 35 -4.47 26.27 -9.76
N VAL A 36 -4.63 24.99 -9.45
CA VAL A 36 -5.91 24.28 -9.59
C VAL A 36 -6.89 24.84 -8.56
N ASP A 37 -8.11 25.15 -8.98
CA ASP A 37 -9.18 25.55 -8.06
C ASP A 37 -9.84 24.30 -7.49
N THR A 38 -9.43 23.93 -6.28
CA THR A 38 -9.91 22.76 -5.53
C THR A 38 -11.37 22.88 -5.07
N SER A 39 -12.03 24.03 -5.27
CA SER A 39 -13.46 24.21 -4.98
C SER A 39 -14.38 23.81 -6.14
N GLN A 40 -13.81 23.56 -7.33
CA GLN A 40 -14.57 23.08 -8.48
C GLN A 40 -14.95 21.59 -8.33
N PRO A 41 -15.98 21.12 -9.05
CA PRO A 41 -16.36 19.72 -9.04
C PRO A 41 -15.19 18.79 -9.38
N ASN A 42 -15.12 17.66 -8.70
CA ASN A 42 -14.07 16.68 -8.92
C ASN A 42 -14.14 16.10 -10.35
N PRO A 43 -13.03 16.09 -11.12
CA PRO A 43 -13.00 15.59 -12.50
C PRO A 43 -13.12 14.05 -12.62
N ASN A 44 -13.30 13.33 -11.52
CA ASN A 44 -13.40 11.87 -11.47
C ASN A 44 -14.85 11.34 -11.47
N ASP A 45 -15.83 12.20 -11.75
CA ASP A 45 -17.28 11.89 -11.73
C ASP A 45 -17.77 11.34 -10.37
N VAL A 46 -16.99 11.57 -9.31
CA VAL A 46 -17.29 11.16 -7.94
C VAL A 46 -16.77 12.20 -6.96
N GLU A 47 -17.63 12.59 -6.03
CA GLU A 47 -17.24 13.42 -4.88
C GLU A 47 -16.94 12.54 -3.68
N PHE A 48 -16.02 12.99 -2.82
CA PHE A 48 -15.66 12.31 -1.58
C PHE A 48 -15.96 13.21 -0.40
N ASP A 49 -16.55 12.64 0.65
CA ASP A 49 -16.87 13.38 1.87
C ASP A 49 -15.68 13.35 2.85
N ASN A 50 -15.06 12.17 3.02
CA ASN A 50 -13.94 11.99 3.94
C ASN A 50 -12.70 11.44 3.23
N LEU A 51 -11.59 12.16 3.33
CA LEU A 51 -10.26 11.70 2.91
C LEU A 51 -9.43 11.32 4.14
N TYR A 52 -8.93 10.09 4.15
CA TYR A 52 -8.05 9.56 5.19
C TYR A 52 -6.64 9.36 4.62
N LEU A 53 -5.62 9.80 5.35
CA LEU A 53 -4.23 9.70 4.92
C LEU A 53 -3.44 8.83 5.91
N ASP A 54 -2.93 7.69 5.45
CA ASP A 54 -1.87 7.02 6.19
C ASP A 54 -0.53 7.74 5.91
N MET A 55 -0.17 8.63 6.83
CA MET A 55 1.03 9.46 6.71
C MET A 55 2.31 8.63 6.62
N ASN A 56 2.36 7.42 7.21
CA ASN A 56 3.56 6.58 7.08
C ASN A 56 3.79 6.17 5.62
N GLY A 57 2.71 5.92 4.87
CA GLY A 57 2.75 5.64 3.44
C GLY A 57 3.26 6.80 2.59
N ILE A 58 3.22 8.04 3.09
CA ILE A 58 3.69 9.26 2.41
C ILE A 58 5.11 9.64 2.84
N ILE A 59 5.40 9.60 4.16
CA ILE A 59 6.69 10.01 4.71
C ILE A 59 7.83 9.14 4.16
N HIS A 60 7.63 7.82 4.06
CA HIS A 60 8.66 6.90 3.59
C HIS A 60 9.12 7.20 2.15
N PRO A 61 8.23 7.29 1.14
CA PRO A 61 8.62 7.72 -0.21
C PRO A 61 9.23 9.12 -0.27
N CYS A 62 8.73 10.08 0.51
CA CYS A 62 9.28 11.44 0.53
C CYS A 62 10.70 11.53 1.10
N CYS A 63 11.04 10.67 2.08
CA CYS A 63 12.39 10.61 2.65
C CYS A 63 13.33 9.66 1.87
N HIS A 64 12.77 8.70 1.13
CA HIS A 64 13.52 7.75 0.29
C HIS A 64 12.74 7.43 -1.01
N PRO A 65 12.90 8.22 -2.08
CA PRO A 65 12.20 7.99 -3.35
C PRO A 65 12.47 6.59 -3.96
N GLU A 66 13.59 5.97 -3.59
CA GLU A 66 14.00 4.64 -4.05
C GLU A 66 13.36 3.49 -3.25
N ASN A 67 12.78 3.75 -2.07
CA ASN A 67 12.19 2.74 -1.17
C ASN A 67 10.68 2.96 -0.99
N LYS A 68 9.89 2.45 -1.94
CA LYS A 68 8.42 2.64 -2.03
C LYS A 68 7.56 1.78 -1.08
N ALA A 69 8.10 1.19 -0.01
CA ALA A 69 7.35 0.24 0.83
C ALA A 69 7.10 0.78 2.26
N PRO A 70 5.84 0.89 2.70
CA PRO A 70 5.50 1.20 4.09
C PRO A 70 6.01 0.13 5.06
N ARG A 71 6.24 0.52 6.32
CA ARG A 71 6.85 -0.32 7.37
C ARG A 71 5.90 -0.51 8.56
N ALA A 72 5.14 -1.60 8.59
CA ALA A 72 4.17 -1.93 9.66
C ALA A 72 4.65 -3.01 10.67
N LYS A 73 4.07 -2.95 11.90
CA LYS A 73 4.09 -3.88 13.07
C LYS A 73 5.40 -4.20 13.80
N MET A 74 5.49 -4.07 15.13
CA MET A 74 6.74 -4.18 15.93
C MET A 74 7.71 -5.34 15.60
N ASN A 75 7.25 -6.60 15.60
CA ASN A 75 8.14 -7.75 15.34
C ASN A 75 8.56 -7.82 13.87
N GLN A 76 7.64 -7.47 12.98
CA GLN A 76 7.90 -7.44 11.55
C GLN A 76 8.78 -6.24 11.17
N GLN A 77 8.53 -5.06 11.75
CA GLN A 77 9.39 -3.87 11.78
C GLN A 77 10.76 -4.22 12.31
N ARG A 78 10.89 -4.97 13.42
CA ARG A 78 12.20 -5.41 13.93
C ARG A 78 12.91 -6.25 12.87
N SER A 79 12.28 -7.31 12.37
CA SER A 79 12.88 -8.16 11.33
C SER A 79 13.27 -7.37 10.07
N ARG A 80 12.38 -6.49 9.58
CA ARG A 80 12.61 -5.62 8.42
C ARG A 80 13.70 -4.57 8.69
N ARG A 81 13.79 -3.98 9.89
CA ARG A 81 14.82 -3.00 10.28
C ARG A 81 16.20 -3.66 10.39
N PHE A 82 16.27 -4.85 11.01
CA PHE A 82 17.50 -5.64 11.04
C PHE A 82 17.95 -6.01 9.62
N ARG A 83 17.01 -6.44 8.77
CA ARG A 83 17.29 -6.75 7.37
C ARG A 83 17.74 -5.51 6.59
N ALA A 84 17.04 -4.38 6.71
CA ALA A 84 17.37 -3.14 6.02
C ALA A 84 18.73 -2.58 6.45
N SER A 85 19.06 -2.67 7.75
CA SER A 85 20.38 -2.28 8.24
C SER A 85 21.48 -3.19 7.68
N LYS A 86 21.23 -4.51 7.65
CA LYS A 86 22.15 -5.48 7.06
C LYS A 86 22.33 -5.25 5.55
N GLU A 87 21.24 -5.12 4.80
CA GLU A 87 21.23 -4.83 3.37
C GLU A 87 21.94 -3.51 3.06
N THR A 88 21.76 -2.47 3.89
CA THR A 88 22.49 -1.20 3.75
C THR A 88 23.99 -1.40 3.90
N THR A 89 24.44 -2.14 4.93
CA THR A 89 25.86 -2.45 5.12
C THR A 89 26.42 -3.28 3.97
N GLU A 90 25.74 -4.37 3.58
CA GLU A 90 26.16 -5.23 2.46
C GLU A 90 26.22 -4.43 1.15
N LYS A 91 25.29 -3.50 0.93
CA LYS A 91 25.25 -2.62 -0.23
C LYS A 91 26.41 -1.63 -0.23
N VAL A 92 26.73 -1.02 0.92
CA VAL A 92 27.89 -0.13 1.07
C VAL A 92 29.19 -0.88 0.77
N ASP A 93 29.34 -2.10 1.30
CA ASP A 93 30.52 -2.94 1.06
C ASP A 93 30.63 -3.32 -0.43
N LEU A 94 29.51 -3.69 -1.07
CA LEU A 94 29.46 -4.00 -2.50
C LEU A 94 29.80 -2.78 -3.37
N ILE A 95 29.26 -1.60 -3.05
CA ILE A 95 29.60 -0.34 -3.74
C ILE A 95 31.10 -0.05 -3.63
N SER A 96 31.67 -0.23 -2.43
CA SER A 96 33.10 0.00 -2.20
C SER A 96 33.98 -0.95 -3.00
N GLN A 97 33.64 -2.24 -3.04
CA GLN A 97 34.37 -3.24 -3.84
C GLN A 97 34.32 -2.92 -5.34
N LEU A 98 33.12 -2.63 -5.86
CA LEU A 98 32.93 -2.26 -7.27
C LEU A 98 33.68 -0.97 -7.63
N ARG A 99 33.67 0.04 -6.75
CA ARG A 99 34.46 1.27 -6.93
C ARG A 99 35.95 0.96 -7.07
N GLN A 100 36.50 0.11 -6.21
CA GLN A 100 37.91 -0.28 -6.25
C GLN A 100 38.26 -1.03 -7.53
N GLU A 101 37.44 -2.00 -7.94
CA GLU A 101 37.65 -2.74 -9.19
C GLU A 101 37.63 -1.84 -10.42
N LEU A 102 36.69 -0.89 -10.49
CA LEU A 102 36.58 0.06 -11.59
C LEU A 102 37.77 1.03 -11.61
N MET A 103 38.23 1.49 -10.44
CA MET A 103 39.43 2.31 -10.33
C MET A 103 40.70 1.56 -10.79
N ILE A 104 40.84 0.28 -10.44
CA ILE A 104 41.95 -0.57 -10.93
C ILE A 104 41.91 -0.73 -12.46
N LYS A 105 40.70 -0.82 -13.04
CA LYS A 105 40.49 -0.84 -14.50
C LYS A 105 40.69 0.52 -15.18
N GLY A 106 41.09 1.56 -14.42
CA GLY A 106 41.37 2.90 -14.94
C GLY A 106 40.12 3.77 -15.18
N ILE A 107 38.98 3.39 -14.63
CA ILE A 107 37.71 4.12 -14.76
C ILE A 107 37.58 5.12 -13.61
N ASN A 108 37.50 6.41 -13.93
CA ASN A 108 37.32 7.47 -12.95
C ASN A 108 35.85 7.61 -12.57
N LEU A 109 35.53 7.32 -11.31
CA LEU A 109 34.19 7.49 -10.76
C LEU A 109 34.03 8.84 -10.06
N PRO A 110 32.80 9.39 -10.00
CA PRO A 110 32.53 10.58 -9.20
C PRO A 110 32.88 10.35 -7.71
N PRO A 111 33.13 11.43 -6.94
CA PRO A 111 33.41 11.32 -5.51
C PRO A 111 32.24 10.68 -4.75
N GLU A 112 32.55 10.03 -3.63
CA GLU A 112 31.51 9.49 -2.75
C GLU A 112 30.67 10.63 -2.16
N LYS A 113 29.35 10.41 -2.08
CA LYS A 113 28.48 11.34 -1.36
C LYS A 113 28.85 11.31 0.14
N PRO A 114 28.93 12.47 0.81
CA PRO A 114 29.22 12.51 2.24
C PRO A 114 28.16 11.74 3.04
N LYS A 115 28.59 11.04 4.10
CA LYS A 115 27.71 10.22 4.97
C LYS A 115 26.55 11.02 5.59
N GLU A 116 26.70 12.33 5.70
CA GLU A 116 25.74 13.27 6.28
C GLU A 116 24.46 13.45 5.43
N ASP A 117 24.48 13.02 4.16
CA ASP A 117 23.33 13.11 3.25
C ASP A 117 22.34 11.92 3.40
N HIS A 118 22.64 10.94 4.25
CA HIS A 118 21.79 9.76 4.41
C HIS A 118 20.72 9.96 5.50
N PHE A 119 19.45 10.04 5.07
CA PHE A 119 18.32 10.06 6.00
C PHE A 119 18.15 8.70 6.70
N ASP A 120 18.23 8.68 8.04
CA ASP A 120 17.96 7.49 8.84
C ASP A 120 16.45 7.21 8.95
N SER A 121 15.97 6.26 8.14
CA SER A 121 14.58 5.80 8.18
C SER A 121 14.08 5.33 9.55
N ASN A 122 14.96 4.93 10.48
CA ASN A 122 14.55 4.51 11.82
C ASN A 122 14.00 5.66 12.65
N CYS A 123 14.31 6.92 12.29
CA CYS A 123 13.75 8.09 12.94
C CYS A 123 12.23 8.24 12.72
N ILE A 124 11.66 7.53 11.74
CA ILE A 124 10.21 7.41 11.50
C ILE A 124 9.65 6.38 12.50
N THR A 125 9.68 6.74 13.78
CA THR A 125 9.14 5.96 14.90
C THR A 125 8.60 6.94 15.95
N PRO A 126 7.45 6.66 16.60
CA PRO A 126 6.99 7.46 17.73
C PRO A 126 8.05 7.68 18.80
N GLY A 127 8.06 8.89 19.38
CA GLY A 127 9.01 9.29 20.43
C GLY A 127 10.36 9.82 19.94
N THR A 128 10.58 9.93 18.63
CA THR A 128 11.81 10.55 18.09
C THR A 128 11.64 12.07 17.93
N PRO A 129 12.73 12.84 18.03
CA PRO A 129 12.69 14.28 17.75
C PRO A 129 12.22 14.61 16.33
N PHE A 130 12.38 13.68 15.39
CA PHE A 130 11.87 13.83 14.02
C PHE A 130 10.34 13.88 14.00
N MET A 131 9.67 12.92 14.65
CA MET A 131 8.21 12.87 14.68
C MET A 131 7.60 14.07 15.42
N ASP A 132 8.25 14.58 16.47
CA ASP A 132 7.81 15.79 17.17
C ASP A 132 7.87 17.03 16.28
N ARG A 133 8.94 17.17 15.48
CA ARG A 133 9.05 18.27 14.51
C ARG A 133 8.03 18.11 13.39
N LEU A 134 7.84 16.90 12.89
CA LEU A 134 6.85 16.60 11.85
C LEU A 134 5.44 16.97 12.32
N ALA A 135 5.04 16.61 13.53
CA ALA A 135 3.73 16.98 14.08
C ALA A 135 3.52 18.50 14.10
N LYS A 136 4.54 19.27 14.55
CA LYS A 136 4.48 20.74 14.54
C LYS A 136 4.34 21.30 13.12
N CYS A 137 5.10 20.77 12.16
CA CYS A 137 4.99 21.16 10.76
C CYS A 137 3.62 20.84 10.17
N LEU A 138 3.03 19.69 10.50
CA LEU A 138 1.69 19.32 10.04
C LEU A 138 0.60 20.23 10.65
N HIS A 139 0.71 20.57 11.93
CA HIS A 139 -0.17 21.58 12.53
C HIS A 139 -0.09 22.92 11.81
N TYR A 140 1.13 23.41 11.56
CA TYR A 140 1.32 24.63 10.76
C TYR A 140 0.70 24.50 9.37
N TYR A 141 0.96 23.39 8.67
CA TYR A 141 0.42 23.14 7.33
C TYR A 141 -1.11 23.19 7.30
N ILE A 142 -1.77 22.55 8.27
CA ILE A 142 -3.23 22.56 8.39
C ILE A 142 -3.74 23.98 8.60
N HIS A 143 -3.13 24.74 9.52
CA HIS A 143 -3.50 26.14 9.75
C HIS A 143 -3.28 27.03 8.52
N ASP A 144 -2.16 26.86 7.81
CA ASP A 144 -1.86 27.59 6.59
C ASP A 144 -2.92 27.30 5.51
N ARG A 145 -3.26 26.01 5.28
CA ARG A 145 -4.24 25.60 4.28
C ARG A 145 -5.65 26.08 4.58
N LEU A 146 -6.12 25.95 5.83
CA LEU A 146 -7.43 26.46 6.25
C LEU A 146 -7.58 27.98 6.04
N ASN A 147 -6.48 28.74 6.10
CA ASN A 147 -6.49 30.20 5.92
C ASN A 147 -6.25 30.65 4.48
N SER A 148 -5.61 29.83 3.64
CA SER A 148 -5.15 30.21 2.30
C SER A 148 -5.90 29.55 1.15
N ASP A 149 -6.39 28.31 1.34
CA ASP A 149 -6.97 27.49 0.28
C ASP A 149 -8.51 27.54 0.33
N PRO A 150 -9.20 28.02 -0.72
CA PRO A 150 -10.66 28.06 -0.77
C PRO A 150 -11.33 26.70 -0.59
N GLY A 151 -10.70 25.61 -1.07
CA GLY A 151 -11.23 24.25 -0.95
C GLY A 151 -11.26 23.73 0.50
N TRP A 152 -10.52 24.36 1.41
CA TRP A 152 -10.43 23.98 2.81
C TRP A 152 -11.42 24.73 3.72
N ARG A 153 -12.20 25.67 3.19
CA ARG A 153 -13.06 26.54 4.02
C ARG A 153 -14.19 25.81 4.76
N ASN A 154 -14.70 24.73 4.17
CA ASN A 154 -15.88 24.01 4.66
C ASN A 154 -15.59 22.57 5.08
N ILE A 155 -14.33 22.27 5.43
CA ILE A 155 -13.92 20.92 5.86
C ILE A 155 -13.46 20.92 7.31
N GLU A 156 -13.62 19.78 7.97
CA GLU A 156 -13.00 19.51 9.26
C GLU A 156 -11.70 18.73 9.04
N VAL A 157 -10.62 19.14 9.72
CA VAL A 157 -9.31 18.50 9.61
C VAL A 157 -8.90 17.94 10.95
N ILE A 158 -8.75 16.62 11.02
CA ILE A 158 -8.34 15.89 12.22
C ILE A 158 -6.92 15.37 12.03
N LEU A 159 -6.00 15.78 12.92
CA LEU A 159 -4.64 15.26 12.97
C LEU A 159 -4.49 14.27 14.13
N SER A 160 -4.17 13.02 13.81
CA SER A 160 -3.79 12.00 14.80
C SER A 160 -2.30 11.68 14.68
N ASP A 161 -1.48 12.42 15.42
CA ASP A 161 -0.02 12.32 15.36
C ASP A 161 0.55 11.03 15.99
N ALA A 162 1.88 10.96 16.09
CA ALA A 162 2.59 9.81 16.66
C ALA A 162 2.47 9.67 18.18
N ASN A 163 1.96 10.68 18.89
CA ASN A 163 1.70 10.60 20.33
C ASN A 163 0.38 9.87 20.63
N VAL A 164 -0.53 9.80 19.65
CA VAL A 164 -1.74 8.98 19.76
C VAL A 164 -1.39 7.52 19.44
N PRO A 165 -1.56 6.60 20.41
CA PRO A 165 -1.20 5.20 20.22
C PRO A 165 -2.08 4.51 19.18
N GLY A 166 -1.50 3.56 18.46
CA GLY A 166 -2.16 2.79 17.39
C GLY A 166 -1.54 3.04 16.02
N GLU A 167 -1.60 2.03 15.16
CA GLU A 167 -1.14 2.13 13.76
C GLU A 167 -2.06 3.05 12.97
N GLY A 168 -1.51 3.82 12.00
CA GLY A 168 -2.24 4.84 11.25
C GLY A 168 -3.52 4.29 10.61
N GLU A 169 -3.41 3.19 9.88
CA GLU A 169 -4.53 2.46 9.29
C GLU A 169 -5.58 2.03 10.33
N HIS A 170 -5.16 1.52 11.49
CA HIS A 170 -6.09 1.08 12.53
C HIS A 170 -6.79 2.25 13.24
N LYS A 171 -6.11 3.39 13.45
CA LYS A 171 -6.71 4.61 13.97
C LYS A 171 -7.79 5.15 13.03
N ILE A 172 -7.54 5.10 11.73
CA ILE A 172 -8.54 5.45 10.70
C ILE A 172 -9.75 4.51 10.78
N MET A 173 -9.51 3.20 10.81
CA MET A 173 -10.59 2.21 10.88
C MET A 173 -11.40 2.32 12.17
N ASP A 174 -10.75 2.62 13.30
CA ASP A 174 -11.42 2.90 14.58
C ASP A 174 -12.30 4.15 14.50
N PHE A 175 -11.82 5.20 13.84
CA PHE A 175 -12.61 6.42 13.62
C PHE A 175 -13.87 6.11 12.80
N ILE A 176 -13.74 5.40 11.68
CA ILE A 176 -14.88 5.02 10.81
C ILE A 176 -15.88 4.16 11.58
N ARG A 177 -15.43 3.14 12.32
CA ARG A 177 -16.31 2.31 13.16
C ARG A 177 -17.09 3.12 14.19
N ARG A 178 -16.44 4.10 14.84
CA ARG A 178 -17.09 4.98 15.82
C ARG A 178 -18.11 5.91 15.16
N GLN A 179 -17.78 6.48 14.00
CA GLN A 179 -18.72 7.29 13.23
C GLN A 179 -19.95 6.47 12.85
N ARG A 180 -19.76 5.28 12.29
CA ARG A 180 -20.86 4.37 11.91
C ARG A 180 -21.76 3.97 13.08
N SER A 181 -21.21 3.90 14.30
CA SER A 181 -21.99 3.60 15.50
C SER A 181 -22.85 4.78 16.00
N ASN A 182 -22.63 5.98 15.47
CA ASN A 182 -23.40 7.17 15.78
C ASN A 182 -24.72 7.16 14.99
N PRO A 183 -25.90 7.30 15.61
CA PRO A 183 -27.19 7.40 14.91
C PRO A 183 -27.30 8.56 13.91
N GLU A 184 -26.48 9.61 14.05
CA GLU A 184 -26.47 10.76 13.15
C GLU A 184 -25.59 10.57 11.91
N HIS A 185 -24.88 9.44 11.80
CA HIS A 185 -24.00 9.17 10.67
C HIS A 185 -24.77 8.93 9.38
N ASP A 186 -24.35 9.60 8.29
CA ASP A 186 -24.90 9.34 6.96
C ASP A 186 -24.31 8.06 6.38
N ALA A 187 -25.15 7.03 6.22
CA ALA A 187 -24.79 5.74 5.64
C ALA A 187 -24.33 5.82 4.16
N ASN A 188 -24.50 6.97 3.50
CA ASN A 188 -24.02 7.20 2.13
C ASN A 188 -22.67 7.92 2.07
N THR A 189 -22.05 8.24 3.22
CA THR A 189 -20.75 8.90 3.29
C THR A 189 -19.74 8.19 2.39
N ARG A 190 -19.06 8.95 1.53
CA ARG A 190 -18.08 8.45 0.56
C ARG A 190 -16.68 8.61 1.12
N HIS A 191 -16.05 7.49 1.37
CA HIS A 191 -14.73 7.39 1.97
C HIS A 191 -13.63 7.21 0.93
N CYS A 192 -12.57 8.00 1.01
CA CYS A 192 -11.34 7.83 0.25
C CYS A 192 -10.17 7.63 1.21
N LEU A 193 -9.46 6.50 1.10
CA LEU A 193 -8.29 6.19 1.93
C LEU A 193 -7.02 6.18 1.07
N CYS A 194 -6.08 7.07 1.38
CA CYS A 194 -4.77 7.10 0.73
C CYS A 194 -3.79 6.14 1.41
N GLY A 195 -3.31 5.15 0.65
CA GLY A 195 -2.26 4.26 1.10
C GLY A 195 -1.94 3.12 0.13
N ALA A 196 -0.73 2.57 0.24
CA ALA A 196 -0.21 1.58 -0.70
C ALA A 196 -0.33 0.12 -0.20
N ASP A 197 -0.72 -0.08 1.06
CA ASP A 197 -0.77 -1.41 1.68
C ASP A 197 -2.01 -2.20 1.24
N ALA A 198 -1.85 -3.52 1.05
CA ALA A 198 -2.96 -4.39 0.64
C ALA A 198 -3.91 -4.68 1.80
N ASP A 199 -3.42 -4.58 3.04
CA ASP A 199 -4.22 -4.70 4.25
C ASP A 199 -5.36 -3.66 4.23
N LEU A 200 -5.17 -2.50 3.58
CA LEU A 200 -6.20 -1.47 3.43
C LEU A 200 -7.44 -1.96 2.68
N ILE A 201 -7.30 -2.91 1.73
CA ILE A 201 -8.45 -3.50 1.02
C ILE A 201 -9.27 -4.33 1.99
N MET A 202 -8.61 -5.15 2.81
CA MET A 202 -9.26 -5.98 3.83
C MET A 202 -9.91 -5.14 4.91
N LEU A 203 -9.18 -4.15 5.41
CA LEU A 203 -9.66 -3.22 6.43
C LEU A 203 -10.85 -2.40 5.90
N GLY A 204 -10.77 -1.91 4.66
CA GLY A 204 -11.85 -1.18 4.00
C GLY A 204 -13.11 -2.03 3.84
N LEU A 205 -12.99 -3.29 3.41
CA LEU A 205 -14.12 -4.23 3.36
C LEU A 205 -14.73 -4.49 4.75
N ALA A 206 -13.88 -4.65 5.78
CA ALA A 206 -14.29 -4.89 7.16
C ALA A 206 -14.96 -3.67 7.84
N THR A 207 -14.94 -2.49 7.21
CA THR A 207 -15.76 -1.36 7.69
C THR A 207 -17.25 -1.57 7.39
N HIS A 208 -17.57 -2.38 6.36
CA HIS A 208 -18.86 -2.50 5.70
C HIS A 208 -19.51 -1.16 5.31
N GLU A 209 -18.69 -0.14 5.06
CA GLU A 209 -19.15 1.07 4.40
C GLU A 209 -19.36 0.79 2.90
N PRO A 210 -20.54 1.12 2.34
CA PRO A 210 -20.86 0.78 0.96
C PRO A 210 -20.00 1.60 -0.02
N ASN A 211 -19.68 2.84 0.30
CA ASN A 211 -18.98 3.78 -0.57
C ASN A 211 -17.53 3.99 -0.11
N PHE A 212 -16.69 2.98 -0.28
CA PHE A 212 -15.28 3.03 0.12
C PHE A 212 -14.34 2.88 -1.07
N THR A 213 -13.41 3.82 -1.21
CA THR A 213 -12.38 3.84 -2.25
C THR A 213 -11.01 3.99 -1.63
N ILE A 214 -10.01 3.30 -2.17
CA ILE A 214 -8.60 3.49 -1.81
C ILE A 214 -7.91 4.21 -2.95
N ILE A 215 -7.11 5.24 -2.66
CA ILE A 215 -6.27 5.93 -3.63
C ILE A 215 -4.79 5.59 -3.38
N ARG A 216 -4.04 5.31 -4.44
CA ARG A 216 -2.62 4.98 -4.36
C ARG A 216 -1.88 5.34 -5.64
N GLU A 217 -0.57 5.45 -5.57
CA GLU A 217 0.28 5.54 -6.75
C GLU A 217 0.19 4.26 -7.59
N GLU A 218 0.16 4.44 -8.91
CA GLU A 218 0.25 3.34 -9.86
C GLU A 218 1.65 2.74 -9.86
N PHE A 219 1.72 1.42 -9.65
CA PHE A 219 2.98 0.71 -9.75
C PHE A 219 3.34 0.48 -11.23
N LYS A 220 4.21 1.33 -11.78
CA LYS A 220 4.82 1.13 -13.10
C LYS A 220 6.08 0.25 -12.98
N PRO A 221 6.05 -1.01 -13.45
CA PRO A 221 7.24 -1.86 -13.45
C PRO A 221 8.31 -1.31 -14.40
N ASN A 222 9.57 -1.66 -14.15
CA ASN A 222 10.72 -1.36 -15.01
C ASN A 222 10.96 0.15 -15.27
N GLN A 223 10.55 1.02 -14.35
CA GLN A 223 10.94 2.42 -14.44
C GLN A 223 12.47 2.55 -14.41
N PRO A 224 13.07 3.35 -15.31
CA PRO A 224 14.50 3.58 -15.33
C PRO A 224 14.95 4.17 -14.00
N ARG A 225 15.93 3.54 -13.35
CA ARG A 225 16.54 4.04 -12.12
C ARG A 225 17.94 4.58 -12.44
N PRO A 226 18.39 5.65 -11.77
CA PRO A 226 19.76 6.10 -11.91
C PRO A 226 20.71 5.03 -11.34
N CYS A 227 21.81 4.80 -12.04
CA CYS A 227 22.90 3.95 -11.61
C CYS A 227 23.51 4.52 -10.32
N GLU A 228 23.66 3.69 -9.31
CA GLU A 228 24.12 4.13 -7.99
C GLU A 228 25.62 4.48 -7.94
N LEU A 229 26.39 4.10 -8.98
CA LEU A 229 27.81 4.42 -9.10
C LEU A 229 28.06 5.77 -9.78
N CYS A 230 27.40 6.02 -10.92
CA CYS A 230 27.64 7.20 -11.76
C CYS A 230 26.46 8.18 -11.84
N GLY A 231 25.28 7.79 -11.35
CA GLY A 231 24.06 8.60 -11.37
C GLY A 231 23.36 8.69 -12.74
N GLN A 232 23.83 7.96 -13.76
CA GLN A 232 23.25 7.96 -15.11
C GLN A 232 22.16 6.88 -15.27
N ILE A 233 21.27 7.07 -16.25
CA ILE A 233 20.17 6.14 -16.53
C ILE A 233 20.53 5.24 -17.73
N GLY A 234 19.96 4.03 -17.78
CA GLY A 234 20.01 3.17 -18.97
C GLY A 234 20.94 1.96 -18.85
N HIS A 235 21.50 1.70 -17.67
CA HIS A 235 22.32 0.52 -17.40
C HIS A 235 22.18 0.05 -15.95
N GLU A 236 22.46 -1.22 -15.69
CA GLU A 236 22.58 -1.75 -14.33
C GLU A 236 23.93 -1.41 -13.71
N MET A 237 24.02 -1.44 -12.37
CA MET A 237 25.26 -1.15 -11.63
C MET A 237 26.45 -2.01 -12.10
N LYS A 238 26.20 -3.25 -12.52
CA LYS A 238 27.21 -4.20 -13.02
C LYS A 238 27.74 -3.82 -14.41
N GLU A 239 26.99 -3.03 -15.16
CA GLU A 239 27.27 -2.60 -16.53
C GLU A 239 27.78 -1.15 -16.58
N CYS A 240 27.99 -0.54 -15.41
CA CYS A 240 28.45 0.83 -15.29
C CYS A 240 29.88 0.97 -15.86
N THR A 241 30.01 1.82 -16.87
CA THR A 241 31.30 2.17 -17.49
C THR A 241 31.97 3.36 -16.80
N GLY A 242 31.35 3.92 -15.76
CA GLY A 242 31.85 5.07 -15.00
C GLY A 242 31.99 6.36 -15.81
N ALA A 243 31.31 6.48 -16.94
CA ALA A 243 31.32 7.70 -17.74
C ALA A 243 30.87 8.90 -16.88
N ALA A 244 31.60 10.02 -17.00
CA ALA A 244 31.17 11.28 -16.42
C ALA A 244 29.85 11.72 -17.08
N LYS A 245 28.97 12.35 -16.30
CA LYS A 245 27.73 12.94 -16.81
C LYS A 245 28.09 13.93 -17.94
N GLU A 246 27.42 13.87 -19.09
CA GLU A 246 27.58 14.91 -20.11
C GLU A 246 27.16 16.25 -19.50
N LYS A 247 28.05 17.26 -19.57
CA LYS A 247 27.75 18.61 -19.08
C LYS A 247 26.57 19.18 -19.87
N GLN A 248 25.48 19.49 -19.17
CA GLN A 248 24.42 20.33 -19.71
C GLN A 248 24.65 21.75 -19.20
N GLY A 249 25.17 22.64 -20.06
CA GLY A 249 25.38 24.07 -19.75
C GLY A 249 26.80 24.47 -19.34
N GLU A 250 26.98 25.76 -18.98
CA GLU A 250 28.27 26.34 -18.55
C GLU A 250 28.69 25.95 -17.12
N PHE A 251 27.74 25.53 -16.29
CA PHE A 251 27.97 25.01 -14.93
C PHE A 251 27.36 23.60 -14.81
N ASP A 252 27.86 22.76 -13.90
CA ASP A 252 27.24 21.48 -13.55
C ASP A 252 25.90 21.75 -12.84
N GLU A 253 24.90 22.21 -13.60
CA GLU A 253 23.56 22.38 -13.10
C GLU A 253 23.08 21.00 -12.66
N LEU A 254 22.65 20.89 -11.39
CA LEU A 254 21.91 19.75 -10.90
C LEU A 254 20.76 19.54 -11.88
N THR A 255 20.87 18.51 -12.71
CA THR A 255 19.80 18.10 -13.64
C THR A 255 18.55 18.11 -12.81
N LYS A 256 17.56 18.93 -13.19
CA LYS A 256 16.28 19.00 -12.48
C LYS A 256 15.88 17.55 -12.18
N PRO A 257 15.51 17.22 -10.93
CA PRO A 257 15.06 15.87 -10.62
C PRO A 257 14.06 15.51 -11.70
N ILE A 258 14.24 14.35 -12.33
CA ILE A 258 13.28 13.88 -13.33
C ILE A 258 11.94 13.89 -12.61
N GLU A 259 11.06 14.80 -12.99
CA GLU A 259 9.67 14.78 -12.56
C GLU A 259 9.09 13.52 -13.18
N ILE A 260 9.25 12.41 -12.48
CA ILE A 260 8.53 11.18 -12.81
C ILE A 260 7.09 11.54 -12.53
N ASP A 261 6.30 11.68 -13.59
CA ASP A 261 4.86 11.84 -13.47
C ASP A 261 4.31 10.64 -12.67
N VAL A 262 3.93 10.94 -11.43
CA VAL A 262 3.24 10.02 -10.55
C VAL A 262 1.80 10.03 -10.99
N GLU A 263 1.29 8.85 -11.34
CA GLU A 263 -0.12 8.66 -11.66
C GLU A 263 -0.78 7.95 -10.49
N PHE A 264 -1.99 8.39 -10.13
CA PHE A 264 -2.79 7.76 -9.10
C PHE A 264 -3.87 6.87 -9.70
N ILE A 265 -4.19 5.80 -8.97
CA ILE A 265 -5.30 4.90 -9.26
C ILE A 265 -6.23 4.79 -8.05
N PHE A 266 -7.52 4.67 -8.32
CA PHE A 266 -8.54 4.27 -7.37
C PHE A 266 -8.75 2.77 -7.37
N ILE A 267 -8.92 2.20 -6.18
CA ILE A 267 -9.41 0.84 -5.94
C ILE A 267 -10.80 0.98 -5.30
N ARG A 268 -11.83 0.65 -6.08
CA ARG A 268 -13.24 0.84 -5.75
C ARG A 268 -13.79 -0.38 -5.02
N LEU A 269 -13.94 -0.30 -3.70
CA LEU A 269 -14.40 -1.45 -2.89
C LEU A 269 -15.88 -1.73 -3.09
N ASN A 270 -16.70 -0.75 -3.43
CA ASN A 270 -18.09 -0.96 -3.85
C ASN A 270 -18.17 -1.93 -5.05
N VAL A 271 -17.33 -1.74 -6.06
CA VAL A 271 -17.25 -2.64 -7.23
C VAL A 271 -16.70 -4.01 -6.84
N LEU A 272 -15.69 -4.05 -5.94
CA LEU A 272 -15.18 -5.33 -5.42
C LEU A 272 -16.28 -6.13 -4.71
N ARG A 273 -17.12 -5.47 -3.92
CA ARG A 273 -18.25 -6.10 -3.22
C ARG A 273 -19.24 -6.73 -4.21
N GLU A 274 -19.50 -6.10 -5.35
CA GLU A 274 -20.33 -6.70 -6.40
C GLU A 274 -19.70 -7.95 -7.02
N TYR A 275 -18.38 -7.96 -7.23
CA TYR A 275 -17.67 -9.16 -7.68
C TYR A 275 -17.76 -10.28 -6.63
N LEU A 276 -17.51 -9.97 -5.37
CA LEU A 276 -17.58 -10.92 -4.27
C LEU A 276 -19.01 -11.46 -4.08
N ALA A 277 -20.04 -10.62 -4.26
CA ALA A 277 -21.43 -11.06 -4.19
C ALA A 277 -21.75 -12.13 -5.24
N LYS A 278 -21.25 -11.97 -6.47
CA LYS A 278 -21.42 -12.97 -7.54
C LYS A 278 -20.58 -14.21 -7.31
N GLU A 279 -19.34 -14.04 -6.85
CA GLU A 279 -18.42 -15.16 -6.67
C GLU A 279 -18.77 -16.02 -5.46
N LEU A 280 -19.21 -15.41 -4.37
CA LEU A 280 -19.46 -16.09 -3.10
C LEU A 280 -20.92 -16.52 -2.91
N VAL A 281 -21.78 -16.25 -3.91
CA VAL A 281 -23.15 -16.76 -3.90
C VAL A 281 -23.16 -18.28 -3.72
N MET A 282 -24.10 -18.72 -2.87
CA MET A 282 -24.35 -20.12 -2.54
C MET A 282 -25.86 -20.33 -2.61
N GLU A 283 -26.31 -21.10 -3.61
CA GLU A 283 -27.72 -21.44 -3.78
C GLU A 283 -28.13 -22.57 -2.81
N ASN A 284 -29.41 -22.63 -2.44
CA ASN A 284 -29.98 -23.69 -1.61
C ASN A 284 -29.32 -23.84 -0.22
N LEU A 285 -28.92 -22.71 0.39
CA LEU A 285 -28.44 -22.71 1.77
C LEU A 285 -29.59 -23.04 2.75
N PRO A 286 -29.29 -23.74 3.87
CA PRO A 286 -30.28 -24.01 4.92
C PRO A 286 -30.58 -22.78 5.81
N PHE A 287 -30.00 -21.62 5.49
CA PHE A 287 -30.16 -20.34 6.19
C PHE A 287 -30.10 -19.18 5.18
N GLU A 288 -30.51 -17.98 5.59
CA GLU A 288 -30.54 -16.80 4.73
C GLU A 288 -29.13 -16.32 4.34
N PHE A 289 -28.94 -16.03 3.05
CA PHE A 289 -27.68 -15.50 2.55
C PHE A 289 -27.53 -14.02 2.92
N ASP A 290 -26.47 -13.70 3.66
CA ASP A 290 -26.04 -12.37 4.05
C ASP A 290 -24.66 -12.06 3.46
N LEU A 291 -24.61 -11.06 2.57
CA LEU A 291 -23.38 -10.65 1.88
C LEU A 291 -22.33 -10.12 2.86
N GLU A 292 -22.72 -9.38 3.91
CA GLU A 292 -21.75 -8.80 4.85
C GLU A 292 -21.01 -9.91 5.60
N ARG A 293 -21.74 -10.95 6.00
CA ARG A 293 -21.18 -12.12 6.70
C ARG A 293 -20.26 -12.93 5.81
N VAL A 294 -20.59 -13.03 4.53
CA VAL A 294 -19.77 -13.71 3.54
C VAL A 294 -18.48 -12.93 3.23
N ILE A 295 -18.55 -11.59 3.22
CA ILE A 295 -17.36 -10.72 3.09
C ILE A 295 -16.45 -10.88 4.30
N ASP A 296 -16.99 -10.92 5.53
CA ASP A 296 -16.21 -11.18 6.75
C ASP A 296 -15.43 -12.51 6.65
N ASP A 297 -16.12 -13.57 6.22
CA ASP A 297 -15.52 -14.88 6.03
C ASP A 297 -14.43 -14.86 4.95
N TRP A 298 -14.65 -14.15 3.85
CA TRP A 298 -13.67 -13.99 2.78
C TRP A 298 -12.42 -13.23 3.25
N VAL A 299 -12.60 -12.13 4.01
CA VAL A 299 -11.50 -11.38 4.62
C VAL A 299 -10.70 -12.29 5.55
N PHE A 300 -11.38 -13.04 6.41
CA PHE A 300 -10.75 -13.99 7.32
C PHE A 300 -9.97 -15.07 6.57
N MET A 301 -10.53 -15.62 5.50
CA MET A 301 -9.82 -16.62 4.69
C MET A 301 -8.56 -16.09 4.02
N CYS A 302 -8.56 -14.83 3.61
CA CYS A 302 -7.36 -14.21 3.05
C CYS A 302 -6.20 -14.18 4.05
N PHE A 303 -6.45 -14.25 5.36
CA PHE A 303 -5.38 -14.34 6.36
C PHE A 303 -4.55 -15.61 6.26
N PHE A 304 -5.11 -16.74 5.78
CA PHE A 304 -4.38 -18.01 5.63
C PHE A 304 -3.32 -17.96 4.53
N VAL A 305 -3.49 -17.08 3.54
CA VAL A 305 -2.54 -16.91 2.44
C VAL A 305 -1.32 -16.06 2.86
N GLY A 306 -1.34 -15.57 4.10
CA GLY A 306 -0.25 -14.83 4.72
C GLY A 306 -0.64 -13.39 5.02
N ASN A 307 -0.26 -12.94 6.20
CA ASN A 307 -0.43 -11.56 6.65
C ASN A 307 0.81 -11.17 7.48
N ASP A 308 0.83 -9.96 8.01
CA ASP A 308 2.01 -9.50 8.75
C ASP A 308 2.22 -10.17 10.12
N PHE A 309 1.17 -10.79 10.67
CA PHE A 309 1.18 -11.41 11.99
C PHE A 309 1.49 -12.91 11.93
N LEU A 310 1.05 -13.58 10.86
CA LEU A 310 1.19 -15.02 10.68
C LEU A 310 1.92 -15.33 9.36
N PRO A 311 2.90 -16.27 9.39
CA PRO A 311 3.47 -16.77 8.15
C PRO A 311 2.38 -17.43 7.30
N HIS A 312 2.53 -17.39 5.98
CA HIS A 312 1.66 -18.11 5.07
C HIS A 312 1.78 -19.62 5.31
N LEU A 313 0.70 -20.36 5.08
CA LEU A 313 0.76 -21.82 5.06
C LEU A 313 1.57 -22.28 3.85
N PRO A 314 2.49 -23.27 3.98
CA PRO A 314 3.35 -23.70 2.88
C PRO A 314 2.60 -24.16 1.62
N SER A 315 1.40 -24.71 1.79
CA SER A 315 0.51 -25.18 0.73
C SER A 315 -0.29 -24.06 0.05
N LEU A 316 -0.26 -22.83 0.56
CA LEU A 316 -1.06 -21.71 0.05
C LEU A 316 -0.17 -20.60 -0.52
N GLU A 317 -0.10 -20.54 -1.86
CA GLU A 317 0.50 -19.41 -2.57
C GLU A 317 -0.50 -18.73 -3.52
N ILE A 318 -0.62 -17.39 -3.43
CA ILE A 318 -1.53 -16.58 -4.28
C ILE A 318 -1.31 -16.88 -5.78
N ARG A 319 -0.05 -17.07 -6.19
CA ARG A 319 0.34 -17.33 -7.58
C ARG A 319 -0.16 -18.69 -8.09
N GLU A 320 -0.53 -19.59 -7.18
CA GLU A 320 -1.01 -20.95 -7.46
C GLU A 320 -2.53 -21.06 -7.28
N GLY A 321 -3.25 -19.94 -7.15
CA GLY A 321 -4.71 -19.94 -6.98
C GLY A 321 -5.18 -20.29 -5.57
N ALA A 322 -4.36 -20.00 -4.54
CA ALA A 322 -4.70 -20.32 -3.15
C ALA A 322 -6.03 -19.71 -2.67
N ILE A 323 -6.34 -18.48 -3.08
CA ILE A 323 -7.59 -17.81 -2.69
C ILE A 323 -8.80 -18.51 -3.32
N ASP A 324 -8.71 -18.88 -4.60
CA ASP A 324 -9.76 -19.60 -5.31
C ASP A 324 -10.05 -20.95 -4.64
N ARG A 325 -8.99 -21.70 -4.31
CA ARG A 325 -9.09 -22.95 -3.56
C ARG A 325 -9.74 -22.76 -2.19
N LEU A 326 -9.34 -21.73 -1.45
CA LEU A 326 -9.95 -21.44 -0.15
C LEU A 326 -11.45 -21.15 -0.30
N VAL A 327 -11.85 -20.36 -1.30
CA VAL A 327 -13.27 -20.08 -1.59
C VAL A 327 -14.07 -21.36 -1.83
N GLU A 328 -13.52 -22.32 -2.60
CA GLU A 328 -14.17 -23.62 -2.82
C GLU A 328 -14.33 -24.41 -1.52
N LEU A 329 -13.27 -24.51 -0.72
CA LEU A 329 -13.28 -25.21 0.58
C LEU A 329 -14.27 -24.56 1.57
N TYR A 330 -14.32 -23.23 1.59
CA TYR A 330 -15.27 -22.46 2.38
C TYR A 330 -16.71 -22.79 2.02
N LYS A 331 -17.07 -22.73 0.74
CA LYS A 331 -18.44 -23.06 0.30
C LYS A 331 -18.83 -24.48 0.73
N LYS A 332 -17.93 -25.46 0.53
CA LYS A 332 -18.13 -26.84 1.00
C LYS A 332 -18.36 -26.90 2.52
N ALA A 333 -17.58 -26.15 3.29
CA ALA A 333 -17.72 -26.10 4.75
C ALA A 333 -19.05 -25.46 5.19
N VAL A 334 -19.49 -24.39 4.53
CA VAL A 334 -20.76 -23.73 4.80
C VAL A 334 -21.94 -24.66 4.52
N TYR A 335 -21.95 -25.35 3.38
CA TYR A 335 -22.99 -26.33 3.06
C TYR A 335 -23.06 -27.47 4.08
N LYS A 336 -21.92 -27.94 4.57
CA LYS A 336 -21.85 -29.06 5.53
C LYS A 336 -22.26 -28.65 6.94
N THR A 337 -21.95 -27.42 7.36
CA THR A 337 -22.09 -26.97 8.75
C THR A 337 -23.27 -26.02 8.99
N GLY A 338 -23.95 -25.58 7.93
CA GLY A 338 -25.14 -24.73 8.03
C GLY A 338 -24.86 -23.34 8.60
N GLY A 339 -23.68 -22.75 8.35
CA GLY A 339 -23.44 -21.35 8.68
C GLY A 339 -22.03 -20.83 8.40
N TYR A 340 -21.86 -19.53 8.66
CA TYR A 340 -20.64 -18.75 8.43
C TYR A 340 -19.46 -19.08 9.36
N VAL A 341 -18.23 -18.85 8.90
CA VAL A 341 -17.01 -19.16 9.66
C VAL A 341 -16.74 -18.11 10.74
N THR A 342 -17.20 -16.88 10.55
CA THR A 342 -16.97 -15.75 11.44
C THR A 342 -18.28 -15.08 11.85
N LYS A 343 -18.27 -14.43 13.01
CA LYS A 343 -19.36 -13.58 13.50
C LYS A 343 -18.79 -12.42 14.31
N SER A 344 -18.82 -11.22 13.74
CA SER A 344 -18.40 -9.97 14.42
C SER A 344 -17.02 -10.11 15.07
N GLY A 345 -16.03 -10.58 14.30
CA GLY A 345 -14.66 -10.82 14.75
C GLY A 345 -14.41 -12.11 15.55
N HIS A 346 -15.45 -12.87 15.90
CA HIS A 346 -15.31 -14.17 16.54
C HIS A 346 -15.25 -15.28 15.49
N VAL A 347 -14.34 -16.23 15.65
CA VAL A 347 -14.11 -17.32 14.71
C VAL A 347 -14.73 -18.62 15.25
N GLU A 348 -15.55 -19.27 14.43
CA GLU A 348 -16.09 -20.60 14.73
C GLU A 348 -15.07 -21.68 14.34
N LEU A 349 -14.26 -22.08 15.32
CA LEU A 349 -13.12 -22.99 15.11
C LEU A 349 -13.53 -24.35 14.56
N SER A 350 -14.73 -24.85 14.89
CA SER A 350 -15.23 -26.11 14.35
C SER A 350 -15.39 -26.08 12.83
N ARG A 351 -15.78 -24.92 12.28
CA ARG A 351 -15.91 -24.69 10.82
C ARG A 351 -14.54 -24.48 10.18
N VAL A 352 -13.63 -23.76 10.84
CA VAL A 352 -12.24 -23.60 10.37
C VAL A 352 -11.55 -24.96 10.28
N GLN A 353 -11.72 -25.82 11.29
CA GLN A 353 -11.13 -27.15 11.31
C GLN A 353 -11.52 -27.94 10.07
N LEU A 354 -12.79 -27.88 9.64
CA LEU A 354 -13.25 -28.57 8.43
C LEU A 354 -12.55 -28.07 7.16
N ILE A 355 -12.38 -26.75 7.01
CA ILE A 355 -11.64 -26.15 5.88
C ILE A 355 -10.18 -26.61 5.91
N MET A 356 -9.54 -26.62 7.08
CA MET A 356 -8.15 -27.02 7.24
C MET A 356 -7.96 -28.53 7.00
N THR A 357 -8.91 -29.38 7.40
CA THR A 357 -8.88 -30.82 7.10
C THR A 357 -8.97 -31.05 5.60
N ASP A 358 -9.93 -30.44 4.92
CA ASP A 358 -10.07 -30.60 3.47
C ASP A 358 -8.87 -30.00 2.70
N LEU A 359 -8.23 -28.95 3.23
CA LEU A 359 -6.96 -28.43 2.70
C LEU A 359 -5.83 -29.44 2.88
N GLY A 360 -5.73 -30.05 4.07
CA GLY A 360 -4.75 -31.09 4.41
C GLY A 360 -4.73 -32.25 3.43
N ASP A 361 -5.91 -32.68 2.98
CA ASP A 361 -6.08 -33.79 2.04
C ASP A 361 -5.47 -33.52 0.64
N VAL A 362 -5.27 -32.24 0.28
CA VAL A 362 -4.74 -31.83 -1.03
C VAL A 362 -3.33 -31.25 -0.99
N GLU A 363 -2.70 -31.14 0.20
CA GLU A 363 -1.37 -30.53 0.34
C GLU A 363 -0.28 -31.29 -0.42
N ASP A 364 -0.28 -32.62 -0.32
CA ASP A 364 0.68 -33.48 -1.03
C ASP A 364 0.62 -33.28 -2.55
N GLU A 365 -0.58 -33.12 -3.10
CA GLU A 365 -0.78 -32.86 -4.53
C GLU A 365 -0.26 -31.47 -4.92
N ILE A 366 -0.50 -30.46 -4.07
CA ILE A 366 0.01 -29.10 -4.28
C ILE A 366 1.54 -29.12 -4.33
N PHE A 367 2.19 -29.81 -3.38
CA PHE A 367 3.66 -29.87 -3.34
C PHE A 367 4.25 -30.61 -4.55
N LYS A 368 3.65 -31.72 -4.98
CA LYS A 368 4.09 -32.44 -6.18
C LYS A 368 3.99 -31.56 -7.43
N ARG A 369 2.84 -30.90 -7.64
CA ARG A 369 2.63 -29.98 -8.77
C ARG A 369 3.58 -28.79 -8.76
N ARG A 370 3.95 -28.30 -7.57
CA ARG A 370 4.92 -27.20 -7.43
C ARG A 370 6.33 -27.64 -7.80
N GLN A 371 6.72 -28.87 -7.50
CA GLN A 371 8.03 -29.41 -7.85
C GLN A 371 8.18 -29.66 -9.36
N GLU A 372 7.08 -29.97 -10.06
CA GLU A 372 7.06 -30.22 -11.51
C GLU A 372 7.18 -28.95 -12.38
N LYS A 373 6.98 -27.76 -11.79
CA LYS A 373 7.11 -26.45 -12.44
C LYS A 373 8.48 -25.84 -12.16
#